data_AF-A0AAN6GV36-F1
#
_entry.id   AF-A0AAN6GV36-F1
#
_cell.length_a   1.000
_cell.length_b   1.000
_cell.length_c   1.000
_cell.angle_alpha   90.00
_cell.angle_beta   90.00
_cell.angle_gamma   90.00
#
_symmetry.space_group_name_H-M   'P 1'
#
loop_
_entity.id
_entity.type
_entity.pdbx_description
1 polymer ?
#
loop_
_entity_poly.entity_id
_entity_poly.type
_entity_poly.pdbx_seq_one_letter_code
_entity_poly.pdbx_strand_id
1 'polypeptide(L)'
;MASTGVSNPLPRNNGAAAVSPSNGSQQPRRVSAGKQHVAPPTLLSKLWKQSKYCLWGAIGTWYLDVPAHLEAVYLHSGFWPSHLVLLSLALLATTVTIFAYLISLPFRGIAPSYSRWSNDPILRTLVPILTLAIVGGFISLTLALSPVCAPPKNINTFVEGLSQAASAAAKSASTAGADLSSESRSLFRKLTLEFSRTFQQTASRISPPDTAVDKLQAAGASASTAAQLASLDVQSTWRRIVSSTLGGDVLDVQGLATRLGIPAGRAAELEKLLSTYSRQVDALIRGSSASSSVLLGLGSLGWIGAGLGSAATYVLVFGLMGLIGLAAPSPASTQRQRTRKQQ
;
A
#
# COMPACT_ATOMS: atom_id res chain seq x y z
N MET A 1 -22.41 18.34 56.66
CA MET A 1 -21.06 17.76 56.82
C MET A 1 -20.10 18.54 55.93
N ALA A 2 -19.11 19.16 56.59
CA ALA A 2 -17.85 19.73 56.12
C ALA A 2 -17.78 20.50 54.77
N SER A 3 -17.96 21.82 54.90
CA SER A 3 -17.39 22.86 54.06
C SER A 3 -15.86 22.89 54.21
N THR A 4 -15.11 22.94 53.11
CA THR A 4 -13.72 23.42 53.09
C THR A 4 -13.53 24.36 51.90
N GLY A 5 -13.41 25.64 52.24
CA GLY A 5 -12.98 26.69 51.33
C GLY A 5 -11.46 26.65 51.18
N VAL A 6 -10.99 26.83 49.95
CA VAL A 6 -9.58 27.05 49.64
C VAL A 6 -9.48 28.36 48.87
N SER A 7 -9.09 29.40 49.59
CA SER A 7 -8.63 30.67 49.07
C SER A 7 -7.25 30.49 48.46
N ASN A 8 -7.06 30.90 47.20
CA ASN A 8 -5.73 30.98 46.59
C ASN A 8 -5.35 32.44 46.32
N PRO A 9 -4.13 32.86 46.72
CA PRO A 9 -3.71 34.25 46.72
C PRO A 9 -3.24 34.76 45.35
N LEU A 10 -3.47 36.05 45.15
CA LEU A 10 -2.96 36.88 44.04
C LEU A 10 -1.43 36.89 43.98
N PRO A 11 -0.81 36.68 42.80
CA PRO A 11 0.57 37.06 42.58
C PRO A 11 0.67 38.55 42.20
N ARG A 12 1.00 39.33 43.23
CA ARG A 12 2.03 40.39 43.30
C ARG A 12 2.54 40.95 41.97
N ASN A 13 2.05 42.15 41.68
CA ASN A 13 2.60 43.15 40.78
C ASN A 13 3.98 43.63 41.29
N ASN A 14 5.06 43.42 40.55
CA ASN A 14 6.40 43.89 40.88
C ASN A 14 7.07 44.53 39.64
N GLY A 15 7.38 45.83 39.76
CA GLY A 15 8.51 46.53 39.11
C GLY A 15 8.47 46.61 37.58
N ALA A 16 8.08 47.71 36.95
CA ALA A 16 8.82 48.98 36.92
C ALA A 16 10.33 48.80 36.65
N ALA A 17 10.67 48.53 35.39
CA ALA A 17 11.93 48.97 34.81
C ALA A 17 11.59 49.83 33.58
N ALA A 18 11.65 51.14 33.79
CA ALA A 18 11.57 52.14 32.75
C ALA A 18 12.78 51.97 31.82
N VAL A 19 12.55 51.48 30.61
CA VAL A 19 13.53 51.55 29.51
C VAL A 19 13.05 52.62 28.56
N SER A 20 13.83 53.69 28.49
CA SER A 20 13.62 54.87 27.65
C SER A 20 13.39 54.50 26.18
N PRO A 21 12.41 55.10 25.51
CA PRO A 21 12.26 54.99 24.06
C PRO A 21 13.36 55.84 23.40
N SER A 22 14.41 55.19 22.90
CA SER A 22 15.33 55.84 21.96
C SER A 22 14.58 56.06 20.65
N ASN A 23 14.23 57.32 20.45
CA ASN A 23 13.55 57.88 19.30
C ASN A 23 14.51 57.87 18.10
N GLY A 24 14.86 56.67 17.63
CA GLY A 24 15.53 56.45 16.37
C GLY A 24 14.50 56.62 15.26
N SER A 25 14.46 57.81 14.68
CA SER A 25 13.74 58.18 13.47
C SER A 25 14.22 57.38 12.26
N GLN A 26 14.00 56.06 12.27
CA GLN A 26 13.92 55.27 11.06
C GLN A 26 12.63 55.66 10.36
N GLN A 27 12.69 56.72 9.56
CA GLN A 27 11.70 56.98 8.54
C GLN A 27 11.44 55.66 7.79
N PRO A 28 10.21 55.12 7.81
CA PRO A 28 9.89 53.97 6.98
C PRO A 28 10.13 54.42 5.55
N ARG A 29 11.22 53.92 4.96
CA ARG A 29 11.59 54.14 3.57
C ARG A 29 10.33 53.78 2.79
N ARG A 30 9.60 54.81 2.32
CA ARG A 30 8.48 54.68 1.39
C ARG A 30 9.09 54.14 0.11
N VAL A 31 9.34 52.83 0.08
CA VAL A 31 9.44 52.10 -1.16
C VAL A 31 8.05 52.27 -1.74
N SER A 32 7.93 53.20 -2.68
CA SER A 32 6.76 53.36 -3.53
C SER A 32 6.56 52.00 -4.19
N ALA A 33 5.79 51.15 -3.49
CA ALA A 33 5.38 49.85 -3.94
C ALA A 33 4.51 50.13 -5.16
N GLY A 34 5.16 50.14 -6.33
CA GLY A 34 4.48 50.13 -7.61
C GLY A 34 3.46 49.01 -7.49
N LYS A 35 2.18 49.39 -7.47
CA LYS A 35 1.06 48.47 -7.38
C LYS A 35 1.13 47.58 -8.61
N GLN A 36 1.88 46.49 -8.51
CA GLN A 36 1.88 45.45 -9.52
C GLN A 36 0.44 44.95 -9.56
N HIS A 37 -0.24 45.31 -10.64
CA HIS A 37 -1.55 44.79 -10.99
C HIS A 37 -1.38 43.31 -11.30
N VAL A 38 -1.25 42.47 -10.27
CA VAL A 38 -1.27 41.03 -10.41
C VAL A 38 -2.69 40.69 -10.86
N ALA A 39 -2.82 40.29 -12.13
CA ALA A 39 -4.10 39.88 -12.69
C ALA A 39 -4.74 38.81 -11.78
N PRO A 40 -6.07 38.87 -11.55
CA PRO A 40 -6.72 37.90 -10.67
C PRO A 40 -6.46 36.49 -11.19
N PRO A 41 -6.07 35.53 -10.32
CA PRO A 41 -5.76 34.18 -10.74
C PRO A 41 -6.98 33.56 -11.41
N THR A 42 -6.80 33.08 -12.64
CA THR A 42 -7.85 32.42 -13.43
C THR A 42 -8.35 31.16 -12.74
N LEU A 43 -9.63 30.81 -12.88
CA LEU A 43 -10.19 29.57 -12.33
C LEU A 43 -9.41 28.33 -12.79
N LEU A 44 -8.93 28.35 -14.03
CA LEU A 44 -8.08 27.31 -14.61
C LEU A 44 -6.80 27.09 -13.80
N SER A 45 -6.16 28.16 -13.32
CA SER A 45 -4.95 28.04 -12.50
C SER A 45 -5.20 27.35 -11.15
N LYS A 46 -6.41 27.52 -10.58
CA LYS A 46 -6.83 26.86 -9.34
C LYS A 46 -7.19 25.39 -9.59
N LEU A 47 -7.95 25.12 -10.65
CA LEU A 47 -8.30 23.76 -11.10
C LEU A 47 -7.04 22.93 -11.36
N TRP A 48 -6.07 23.49 -12.08
CA TRP A 48 -4.82 22.83 -12.38
C TRP A 48 -4.03 22.46 -11.13
N LYS A 49 -3.97 23.36 -10.15
CA LYS A 49 -3.28 23.09 -8.86
C LYS A 49 -3.92 21.93 -8.11
N GLN A 50 -5.25 21.86 -8.06
CA GLN A 50 -5.96 20.78 -7.36
C GLN A 50 -5.89 19.45 -8.12
N SER A 51 -5.99 19.50 -9.45
CA SER A 51 -5.93 18.31 -10.31
C SER A 51 -4.63 17.52 -10.15
N LYS A 52 -3.51 18.20 -9.85
CA LYS A 52 -2.22 17.54 -9.58
C LYS A 52 -2.31 16.57 -8.39
N TYR A 53 -2.95 16.96 -7.30
CA TYR A 53 -3.09 16.10 -6.12
C TYR A 53 -3.99 14.90 -6.42
N CYS A 54 -5.10 15.13 -7.12
CA CYS A 54 -5.98 14.05 -7.56
C CYS A 54 -5.23 13.06 -8.47
N LEU A 55 -4.42 13.55 -9.41
CA LEU A 55 -3.65 12.72 -10.32
C LEU A 55 -2.60 11.89 -9.57
N TRP A 56 -1.84 12.50 -8.65
CA TRP A 56 -0.85 11.78 -7.84
C TRP A 56 -1.48 10.73 -6.93
N GLY A 57 -2.62 11.05 -6.31
CA GLY A 57 -3.39 10.09 -5.53
C GLY A 57 -3.89 8.93 -6.39
N ALA A 58 -4.48 9.21 -7.55
CA ALA A 58 -5.01 8.20 -8.46
C ALA A 58 -3.90 7.27 -8.98
N ILE A 59 -2.76 7.84 -9.38
CA ILE A 59 -1.59 7.07 -9.81
C ILE A 59 -1.10 6.18 -8.66
N GLY A 60 -0.98 6.72 -7.44
CA GLY A 60 -0.51 5.92 -6.29
C GLY A 60 -1.47 4.79 -5.92
N THR A 61 -2.78 5.05 -5.90
CA THR A 61 -3.81 4.06 -5.60
C THR A 61 -3.89 2.98 -6.68
N TRP A 62 -3.75 3.35 -7.96
CA TRP A 62 -3.72 2.41 -9.09
C TRP A 62 -2.43 1.60 -9.13
N TYR A 63 -1.27 2.25 -8.96
CA TYR A 63 0.04 1.60 -8.99
C TYR A 63 0.21 0.56 -7.87
N LEU A 64 -0.33 0.85 -6.69
CA LEU A 64 -0.31 -0.07 -5.55
C LEU A 64 -1.48 -1.05 -5.55
N ASP A 65 -2.33 -1.02 -6.57
CA ASP A 65 -3.48 -1.91 -6.74
C ASP A 65 -4.34 -2.03 -5.47
N VAL A 66 -4.57 -0.88 -4.82
CA VAL A 66 -5.34 -0.78 -3.57
C VAL A 66 -6.76 -1.33 -3.74
N PRO A 67 -7.50 -1.07 -4.84
CA PRO A 67 -8.86 -1.59 -4.99
C PRO A 67 -8.91 -3.11 -5.03
N ALA A 68 -8.04 -3.76 -5.81
CA ALA A 68 -8.02 -5.23 -5.88
C ALA A 68 -7.58 -5.86 -4.56
N HIS A 69 -6.64 -5.24 -3.83
CA HIS A 69 -6.28 -5.69 -2.49
C HIS A 69 -7.45 -5.59 -1.52
N LEU A 70 -8.18 -4.47 -1.49
CA LEU A 70 -9.35 -4.33 -0.61
C LEU A 70 -10.45 -5.32 -0.96
N GLU A 71 -10.71 -5.57 -2.25
CA GLU A 71 -11.66 -6.58 -2.71
C GLU A 71 -11.23 -7.98 -2.29
N ALA A 72 -9.96 -8.34 -2.48
CA ALA A 72 -9.41 -9.62 -2.07
C ALA A 72 -9.54 -9.83 -0.55
N VAL A 73 -9.19 -8.82 0.24
CA VAL A 73 -9.30 -8.85 1.70
C VAL A 73 -10.76 -8.96 2.15
N TYR A 74 -11.65 -8.21 1.52
CA TYR A 74 -13.07 -8.21 1.84
C TYR A 74 -13.73 -9.57 1.57
N LEU A 75 -13.40 -10.21 0.44
CA LEU A 75 -14.01 -11.46 0.02
C LEU A 75 -13.37 -12.70 0.66
N HIS A 76 -12.06 -12.69 0.97
CA HIS A 76 -11.31 -13.93 1.28
C HIS A 76 -10.65 -13.97 2.67
N SER A 77 -10.53 -12.86 3.39
CA SER A 77 -9.71 -12.82 4.63
C SER A 77 -10.48 -13.12 5.93
N GLY A 78 -11.76 -13.49 5.83
CA GLY A 78 -12.60 -13.82 6.99
C GLY A 78 -13.22 -12.59 7.67
N PHE A 79 -13.95 -12.82 8.77
CA PHE A 79 -14.82 -11.81 9.36
C PHE A 79 -14.07 -10.54 9.79
N TRP A 80 -12.96 -10.66 10.53
CA TRP A 80 -12.28 -9.51 11.13
C TRP A 80 -11.64 -8.56 10.10
N PRO A 81 -10.84 -9.02 9.11
CA PRO A 81 -10.31 -8.14 8.07
C PRO A 81 -11.39 -7.49 7.20
N SER A 82 -12.46 -8.23 6.86
CA SER A 82 -13.58 -7.66 6.10
C SER A 82 -14.26 -6.52 6.86
N HIS A 83 -14.39 -6.62 8.19
CA HIS A 83 -14.91 -5.53 9.02
C HIS A 83 -13.96 -4.32 9.06
N LEU A 84 -12.64 -4.53 9.05
CA LEU A 84 -11.68 -3.43 8.94
C LEU A 84 -11.80 -2.69 7.61
N VAL A 85 -11.97 -3.41 6.49
CA VAL A 85 -12.21 -2.80 5.17
C VAL A 85 -13.48 -1.95 5.22
N LEU A 86 -14.60 -2.52 5.69
CA LEU A 86 -15.87 -1.80 5.80
C LEU A 86 -15.77 -0.58 6.72
N LEU A 87 -15.12 -0.72 7.88
CA LEU A 87 -14.90 0.38 8.82
C LEU A 87 -14.08 1.50 8.18
N SER A 88 -13.01 1.15 7.46
CA SER A 88 -12.16 2.15 6.79
C SER A 88 -12.93 2.91 5.70
N LEU A 89 -13.72 2.20 4.89
CA LEU A 89 -14.57 2.80 3.86
C LEU A 89 -15.67 3.68 4.47
N ALA A 90 -16.28 3.24 5.57
CA ALA A 90 -17.30 4.02 6.29
C ALA A 90 -16.72 5.30 6.90
N LEU A 91 -15.53 5.25 7.51
CA LEU A 91 -14.84 6.43 8.04
C LEU A 91 -14.38 7.38 6.93
N LEU A 92 -13.94 6.84 5.80
CA LEU A 92 -13.59 7.62 4.61
C LEU A 92 -14.83 8.34 4.03
N ALA A 93 -15.95 7.63 3.89
CA ALA A 93 -17.23 8.19 3.46
C ALA A 93 -17.75 9.26 4.43
N THR A 94 -17.60 9.02 5.73
CA THR A 94 -17.94 10.00 6.79
C THR A 94 -17.08 11.26 6.66
N THR A 95 -15.78 11.10 6.44
CA THR A 95 -14.85 12.21 6.20
C THR A 95 -15.28 13.05 5.00
N VAL A 96 -15.56 12.40 3.85
CA VAL A 96 -16.07 13.05 2.64
C VAL A 96 -17.37 13.80 2.92
N THR A 97 -18.30 13.17 3.63
CA THR A 97 -19.61 13.76 3.96
C THR A 97 -19.47 15.00 4.84
N ILE A 98 -18.63 14.95 5.88
CA ILE A 98 -18.39 16.11 6.76
C ILE A 98 -17.70 17.24 5.98
N PHE A 99 -16.72 16.95 5.13
CA PHE A 99 -16.09 17.97 4.29
C PHE A 99 -17.08 18.61 3.31
N ALA A 100 -17.87 17.79 2.61
CA ALA A 100 -18.91 18.28 1.71
C ALA A 100 -19.94 19.15 2.46
N TYR A 101 -20.31 18.74 3.67
CA TYR A 101 -21.18 19.54 4.55
C TYR A 101 -20.55 20.90 4.90
N LEU A 102 -19.29 20.92 5.33
CA LEU A 102 -18.56 22.15 5.67
C LEU A 102 -18.39 23.09 4.47
N ILE A 103 -18.08 22.54 3.29
CA ILE A 103 -17.99 23.29 2.03
C ILE A 103 -19.36 23.83 1.63
N SER A 104 -20.45 23.16 2.02
CA SER A 104 -21.81 23.56 1.69
C SER A 104 -22.41 24.62 2.63
N LEU A 105 -21.80 24.88 3.80
CA LEU A 105 -22.29 25.87 4.77
C LEU A 105 -22.47 27.28 4.18
N PRO A 106 -21.55 27.83 3.35
CA PRO A 106 -21.71 29.15 2.76
C PRO A 106 -22.95 29.29 1.87
N PHE A 107 -23.41 28.21 1.23
CA PHE A 107 -24.65 28.23 0.43
C PHE A 107 -25.90 28.42 1.29
N ARG A 108 -25.83 28.12 2.59
CA ARG A 108 -26.91 28.36 3.56
C ARG A 108 -26.88 29.78 4.15
N GLY A 109 -25.96 30.63 3.70
CA GLY A 109 -25.80 31.99 4.23
C GLY A 109 -25.14 32.05 5.62
N ILE A 110 -24.74 30.91 6.19
CA ILE A 110 -23.97 30.84 7.42
C ILE A 110 -22.50 30.92 7.03
N ALA A 111 -21.82 32.01 7.42
CA ALA A 111 -20.39 32.15 7.20
C ALA A 111 -19.64 31.51 8.39
N PRO A 112 -19.06 30.30 8.26
CA PRO A 112 -18.36 29.65 9.36
C PRO A 112 -17.15 30.47 9.80
N SER A 113 -17.03 30.70 11.11
CA SER A 113 -15.88 31.39 11.70
C SER A 113 -14.78 30.38 12.06
N TYR A 114 -13.96 29.99 11.08
CA TYR A 114 -12.90 29.01 11.28
C TYR A 114 -11.84 29.45 12.30
N SER A 115 -11.62 30.75 12.48
CA SER A 115 -10.66 31.28 13.46
C SER A 115 -11.12 31.09 14.91
N ARG A 116 -12.43 30.99 15.14
CA ARG A 116 -13.05 30.78 16.45
C ARG A 116 -13.95 29.56 16.43
N TRP A 117 -13.49 28.48 15.79
CA TRP A 117 -14.25 27.25 15.58
C TRP A 117 -14.74 26.63 16.90
N SER A 118 -14.04 26.84 18.01
CA SER A 118 -14.43 26.38 19.34
C SER A 118 -15.71 27.04 19.88
N ASN A 119 -16.05 28.25 19.41
CA ASN A 119 -17.22 29.00 19.87
C ASN A 119 -18.47 28.68 19.05
N ASP A 120 -18.31 28.10 17.86
CA ASP A 120 -19.43 27.67 17.02
C ASP A 120 -19.81 26.22 17.40
N PRO A 121 -21.05 25.95 17.85
CA PRO A 121 -21.46 24.63 18.31
C PRO A 121 -21.37 23.56 17.20
N ILE A 122 -21.54 23.95 15.93
CA ILE A 122 -21.47 23.04 14.80
C ILE A 122 -20.01 22.67 14.53
N LEU A 123 -19.12 23.65 14.44
CA LEU A 123 -17.69 23.41 14.20
C LEU A 123 -17.02 22.68 15.37
N ARG A 124 -17.41 23.01 16.61
CA ARG A 124 -16.89 22.37 17.83
C ARG A 124 -17.13 20.86 17.87
N THR A 125 -18.23 20.39 17.30
CA THR A 125 -18.55 18.95 17.24
C THR A 125 -17.98 18.30 15.99
N LEU A 126 -18.06 18.95 14.83
CA LEU A 126 -17.60 18.39 13.57
C LEU A 126 -16.09 18.22 13.49
N VAL A 127 -15.29 19.17 13.99
CA VAL A 127 -13.82 19.11 13.87
C VAL A 127 -13.22 17.89 14.60
N PRO A 128 -13.58 17.58 15.86
CA PRO A 128 -13.12 16.37 16.52
C PRO A 128 -13.59 15.08 15.82
N ILE A 129 -14.86 15.01 15.39
CA ILE A 129 -15.41 13.85 14.68
C ILE A 129 -14.66 13.64 13.37
N LEU A 130 -14.41 14.72 12.61
CA LEU A 130 -13.65 14.69 11.38
C LEU A 130 -12.22 14.19 11.62
N THR A 131 -11.57 14.69 12.67
CA THR A 131 -10.20 14.28 13.03
C THR A 131 -10.15 12.79 13.37
N LEU A 132 -11.11 12.31 14.18
CA LEU A 132 -11.23 10.90 14.53
C LEU A 132 -11.50 10.03 13.29
N ALA A 133 -12.35 10.50 12.37
CA ALA A 133 -12.64 9.78 11.13
C ALA A 133 -11.43 9.71 10.19
N ILE A 134 -10.64 10.78 10.08
CA ILE A 134 -9.41 10.81 9.27
C ILE A 134 -8.38 9.84 9.85
N VAL A 135 -8.06 9.97 11.15
CA VAL A 135 -7.02 9.15 11.80
C VAL A 135 -7.46 7.68 11.89
N GLY A 136 -8.69 7.43 12.34
CA GLY A 136 -9.24 6.08 12.44
C GLY A 136 -9.40 5.41 11.08
N GLY A 137 -9.85 6.15 10.06
CA GLY A 137 -9.94 5.64 8.69
C GLY A 137 -8.56 5.33 8.10
N PHE A 138 -7.55 6.17 8.35
CA PHE A 138 -6.21 5.95 7.84
C PHE A 138 -5.55 4.71 8.47
N ILE A 139 -5.68 4.56 9.80
CA ILE A 139 -5.12 3.41 10.52
C ILE A 139 -5.85 2.12 10.12
N SER A 140 -7.18 2.14 10.06
CA SER A 140 -7.95 0.96 9.63
C SER A 140 -7.66 0.56 8.18
N LEU A 141 -7.52 1.53 7.27
CA LEU A 141 -7.13 1.27 5.89
C LEU A 141 -5.71 0.69 5.80
N THR A 142 -4.76 1.23 6.58
CA THR A 142 -3.38 0.74 6.63
C THR A 142 -3.34 -0.69 7.15
N LEU A 143 -4.11 -1.01 8.19
CA LEU A 143 -4.23 -2.37 8.71
C LEU A 143 -4.89 -3.31 7.70
N ALA A 144 -5.95 -2.87 7.01
CA ALA A 144 -6.62 -3.65 5.98
C ALA A 144 -5.70 -3.97 4.78
N LEU A 145 -4.82 -3.03 4.40
CA LEU A 145 -3.82 -3.23 3.35
C LEU A 145 -2.54 -3.94 3.84
N SER A 146 -2.40 -4.15 5.14
CA SER A 146 -1.19 -4.77 5.70
C SER A 146 -1.12 -6.27 5.38
N PRO A 147 0.09 -6.86 5.45
CA PRO A 147 0.26 -8.31 5.27
C PRO A 147 -0.54 -9.15 6.27
N VAL A 148 -0.96 -8.59 7.40
CA VAL A 148 -1.75 -9.28 8.44
C VAL A 148 -3.17 -9.57 7.96
N CYS A 149 -3.73 -8.70 7.11
CA CYS A 149 -5.07 -8.86 6.56
C CYS A 149 -5.06 -9.51 5.17
N ALA A 150 -3.89 -9.70 4.56
CA ALA A 150 -3.77 -10.35 3.26
C ALA A 150 -4.34 -11.78 3.36
N PRO A 151 -5.24 -12.17 2.43
CA PRO A 151 -5.77 -13.53 2.47
C PRO A 151 -4.59 -14.51 2.37
N PRO A 152 -4.60 -15.59 3.16
CA PRO A 152 -3.53 -16.57 3.10
C PRO A 152 -3.43 -17.06 1.66
N LYS A 153 -2.26 -16.91 1.05
CA LYS A 153 -2.01 -17.45 -0.28
C LYS A 153 -2.19 -18.95 -0.17
N ASN A 154 -3.36 -19.45 -0.56
CA ASN A 154 -3.64 -20.87 -0.56
C ASN A 154 -2.53 -21.52 -1.40
N ILE A 155 -1.84 -22.51 -0.84
CA ILE A 155 -0.73 -23.20 -1.52
C ILE A 155 -1.18 -23.64 -2.92
N ASN A 156 -2.46 -23.98 -3.09
CA ASN A 156 -3.03 -24.34 -4.38
C ASN A 156 -2.93 -23.23 -5.44
N THR A 157 -3.14 -21.96 -5.12
CA THR A 157 -2.98 -20.86 -6.10
C THR A 157 -1.51 -20.59 -6.43
N PHE A 158 -0.61 -20.86 -5.48
CA PHE A 158 0.83 -20.87 -5.77
C PHE A 158 1.18 -22.02 -6.71
N VAL A 159 0.69 -23.24 -6.45
CA VAL A 159 0.90 -24.41 -7.31
C VAL A 159 0.32 -24.19 -8.71
N GLU A 160 -0.84 -23.56 -8.80
CA GLU A 160 -1.50 -23.23 -10.06
C GLU A 160 -0.77 -22.11 -10.81
N GLY A 161 -0.25 -21.10 -10.09
CA GLY A 161 0.66 -20.11 -10.67
C GLY A 161 1.98 -20.73 -11.15
N LEU A 162 2.52 -21.70 -10.42
CA LEU A 162 3.73 -22.42 -10.78
C LEU A 162 3.50 -23.35 -11.97
N SER A 163 2.35 -24.01 -12.05
CA SER A 163 1.96 -24.85 -13.19
C SER A 163 1.70 -24.00 -14.43
N GLN A 164 1.05 -22.85 -14.28
CA GLN A 164 0.81 -21.90 -15.36
C GLN A 164 2.12 -21.27 -15.85
N ALA A 165 3.01 -20.85 -14.95
CA ALA A 165 4.34 -20.35 -15.28
C ALA A 165 5.21 -21.42 -15.98
N ALA A 166 5.17 -22.67 -15.49
CA ALA A 166 5.86 -23.78 -16.13
C ALA A 166 5.30 -24.05 -17.55
N SER A 167 3.98 -23.97 -17.74
CA SER A 167 3.36 -24.13 -19.06
C SER A 167 3.74 -23.00 -20.02
N ALA A 168 3.83 -21.76 -19.54
CA ALA A 168 4.26 -20.61 -20.32
C ALA A 168 5.75 -20.70 -20.68
N ALA A 169 6.60 -21.11 -19.74
CA ALA A 169 8.02 -21.36 -19.98
C ALA A 169 8.23 -22.48 -21.01
N ALA A 170 7.45 -23.57 -20.92
CA ALA A 170 7.49 -24.65 -21.91
C ALA A 170 7.07 -24.18 -23.31
N LYS A 171 6.07 -23.28 -23.40
CA LYS A 171 5.64 -22.68 -24.67
C LYS A 171 6.70 -21.72 -25.24
N SER A 172 7.35 -20.92 -24.40
CA SER A 172 8.45 -20.05 -24.83
C SER A 172 9.70 -20.84 -25.24
N ALA A 173 9.98 -21.96 -24.57
CA ALA A 173 11.07 -22.86 -24.94
C ALA A 173 10.78 -23.59 -26.26
N SER A 174 9.52 -23.94 -26.54
CA SER A 174 9.15 -24.58 -27.81
C SER A 174 9.19 -23.62 -29.00
N THR A 175 8.93 -22.33 -28.79
CA THR A 175 9.08 -21.30 -29.83
C THR A 175 10.52 -20.85 -30.04
N ALA A 176 11.32 -20.73 -28.97
CA ALA A 176 12.75 -20.46 -29.07
C ALA A 176 13.56 -21.64 -29.62
N GLY A 177 13.03 -22.87 -29.46
CA GLY A 177 13.67 -24.12 -29.86
C GLY A 177 13.47 -24.52 -31.33
N ALA A 178 13.12 -23.60 -32.23
CA ALA A 178 13.09 -23.87 -33.66
C ALA A 178 14.44 -24.43 -34.17
N ASP A 179 15.56 -24.06 -33.52
CA ASP A 179 16.91 -24.53 -33.82
C ASP A 179 17.43 -25.67 -32.92
N LEU A 180 16.68 -26.11 -31.89
CA LEU A 180 17.12 -27.24 -31.05
C LEU A 180 16.72 -28.59 -31.65
N SER A 181 17.63 -29.55 -31.59
CA SER A 181 17.43 -30.93 -32.04
C SER A 181 16.17 -31.56 -31.42
N SER A 182 15.49 -32.41 -32.18
CA SER A 182 14.26 -33.10 -31.76
C SER A 182 14.40 -33.87 -30.45
N GLU A 183 15.61 -34.34 -30.16
CA GLU A 183 15.97 -35.07 -28.94
C GLU A 183 15.87 -34.19 -27.69
N SER A 184 16.40 -32.95 -27.72
CA SER A 184 16.35 -32.01 -26.60
C SER A 184 14.92 -31.59 -26.23
N ARG A 185 14.04 -31.47 -27.24
CA ARG A 185 12.61 -31.19 -27.01
C ARG A 185 11.92 -32.33 -26.28
N SER A 186 12.28 -33.58 -26.60
CA SER A 186 11.71 -34.76 -25.95
C SER A 186 12.15 -34.87 -24.48
N LEU A 187 13.41 -34.52 -24.20
CA LEU A 187 13.98 -34.53 -22.85
C LEU A 187 13.37 -33.44 -21.98
N PHE A 188 13.23 -32.22 -22.51
CA PHE A 188 12.57 -31.14 -21.77
C PHE A 188 11.12 -31.52 -21.43
N ARG A 189 10.37 -32.06 -22.39
CA ARG A 189 8.99 -32.51 -22.16
C ARG A 189 8.89 -33.62 -21.11
N LYS A 190 9.81 -34.59 -21.12
CA LYS A 190 9.89 -35.64 -20.09
C LYS A 190 10.22 -35.06 -18.72
N LEU A 191 11.16 -34.13 -18.65
CA LEU A 191 11.58 -33.49 -17.40
C LEU A 191 10.45 -32.64 -16.81
N THR A 192 9.73 -31.86 -17.62
CA THR A 192 8.56 -31.10 -17.16
C THR A 192 7.44 -32.03 -16.66
N LEU A 193 7.19 -33.16 -17.35
CA LEU A 193 6.20 -34.14 -16.95
C LEU A 193 6.56 -34.85 -15.63
N GLU A 194 7.81 -35.29 -15.49
CA GLU A 194 8.28 -35.95 -14.26
C GLU A 194 8.35 -34.96 -13.09
N PHE A 195 8.77 -33.72 -13.34
CA PHE A 195 8.72 -32.65 -12.34
C PHE A 195 7.28 -32.41 -11.87
N SER A 196 6.33 -32.28 -12.80
CA SER A 196 4.91 -32.09 -12.49
C SER A 196 4.34 -33.27 -11.70
N ARG A 197 4.63 -34.52 -12.10
CA ARG A 197 4.20 -35.72 -11.37
C ARG A 197 4.79 -35.79 -9.97
N THR A 198 6.10 -35.58 -9.84
CA THR A 198 6.80 -35.68 -8.55
C THR A 198 6.31 -34.60 -7.59
N PHE A 199 6.09 -33.39 -8.11
CA PHE A 199 5.55 -32.29 -7.33
C PHE A 199 4.10 -32.56 -6.89
N GLN A 200 3.24 -33.05 -7.79
CA GLN A 200 1.85 -33.41 -7.47
C GLN A 200 1.77 -34.57 -6.45
N GLN A 201 2.63 -35.59 -6.60
CA GLN A 201 2.75 -36.69 -5.65
C GLN A 201 3.25 -36.19 -4.28
N THR A 202 4.21 -35.28 -4.25
CA THR A 202 4.72 -34.70 -2.99
C THR A 202 3.67 -33.82 -2.33
N ALA A 203 2.96 -32.98 -3.08
CA ALA A 203 1.84 -32.18 -2.59
C ALA A 203 0.72 -33.06 -2.01
N SER A 204 0.37 -34.17 -2.68
CA SER A 204 -0.60 -35.14 -2.17
C SER A 204 -0.12 -35.91 -0.93
N ARG A 205 1.19 -36.08 -0.75
CA ARG A 205 1.79 -36.75 0.43
C ARG A 205 1.94 -35.81 1.64
N ILE A 206 2.08 -34.52 1.41
CA ILE A 206 2.06 -33.49 2.46
C ILE A 206 0.62 -33.26 2.99
N SER A 207 -0.38 -33.90 2.37
CA SER A 207 -1.79 -33.82 2.77
C SER A 207 -2.33 -35.16 3.30
N PRO A 208 -2.40 -35.35 4.63
CA PRO A 208 -3.57 -35.90 5.31
C PRO A 208 -4.34 -34.79 6.05
N PRO A 209 -5.64 -34.98 6.33
CA PRO A 209 -6.46 -33.96 6.99
C PRO A 209 -5.89 -33.66 8.39
N ASP A 210 -5.89 -32.39 8.77
CA ASP A 210 -5.82 -31.91 10.16
C ASP A 210 -4.48 -31.88 10.90
N THR A 211 -3.31 -32.19 10.32
CA THR A 211 -2.05 -32.03 11.10
C THR A 211 -0.84 -31.45 10.37
N ALA A 212 -0.64 -31.69 9.08
CA ALA A 212 0.50 -31.12 8.36
C ALA A 212 0.22 -29.68 7.94
N VAL A 213 -0.99 -29.39 7.44
CA VAL A 213 -1.47 -28.02 7.17
C VAL A 213 -1.54 -27.23 8.46
N ASP A 214 -2.06 -27.80 9.56
CA ASP A 214 -2.06 -27.14 10.87
C ASP A 214 -0.66 -26.94 11.44
N LYS A 215 0.32 -27.83 11.18
CA LYS A 215 1.72 -27.62 11.58
C LYS A 215 2.44 -26.61 10.70
N LEU A 216 2.15 -26.54 9.39
CA LEU A 216 2.72 -25.56 8.48
C LEU A 216 2.09 -24.16 8.69
N GLN A 217 0.79 -24.14 9.00
CA GLN A 217 0.01 -22.96 9.33
C GLN A 217 0.32 -22.48 10.76
N ALA A 218 0.54 -23.37 11.73
CA ALA A 218 1.06 -23.03 13.06
C ALA A 218 2.52 -22.59 12.99
N ALA A 219 3.37 -23.21 12.16
CA ALA A 219 4.74 -22.76 11.91
C ALA A 219 4.76 -21.40 11.18
N GLY A 220 3.82 -21.15 10.25
CA GLY A 220 3.64 -19.86 9.59
C GLY A 220 3.06 -18.78 10.51
N ALA A 221 2.15 -19.15 11.43
CA ALA A 221 1.58 -18.26 12.43
C ALA A 221 2.55 -17.95 13.58
N SER A 222 3.46 -18.87 13.90
CA SER A 222 4.56 -18.65 14.85
C SER A 222 5.79 -18.00 14.22
N ALA A 223 5.93 -18.06 12.89
CA ALA A 223 6.91 -17.29 12.11
C ALA A 223 6.44 -15.84 11.87
N SER A 224 6.11 -15.12 12.94
CA SER A 224 5.54 -13.76 12.89
C SER A 224 6.54 -12.64 12.52
N THR A 225 7.78 -12.98 12.16
CA THR A 225 8.80 -12.01 11.75
C THR A 225 9.41 -12.40 10.41
N ALA A 226 9.53 -11.41 9.52
CA ALA A 226 10.17 -11.54 8.20
C ALA A 226 11.59 -12.15 8.26
N ALA A 227 12.27 -12.06 9.41
CA ALA A 227 13.55 -12.73 9.67
C ALA A 227 13.45 -14.26 9.73
N GLN A 228 12.33 -14.82 10.22
CA GLN A 228 12.13 -16.27 10.29
C GLN A 228 11.73 -16.87 8.93
N LEU A 229 10.95 -16.16 8.11
CA LEU A 229 10.74 -16.53 6.70
C LEU A 229 12.01 -16.36 5.83
N ALA A 230 12.87 -15.39 6.14
CA ALA A 230 14.19 -15.27 5.50
C ALA A 230 15.17 -16.38 5.95
N SER A 231 14.96 -16.96 7.13
CA SER A 231 15.70 -18.12 7.65
C SER A 231 15.13 -19.47 7.24
N LEU A 232 13.92 -19.50 6.68
CA LEU A 232 13.44 -20.62 5.87
C LEU A 232 14.30 -20.61 4.61
N ASP A 233 15.49 -21.19 4.74
CA ASP A 233 16.39 -21.45 3.65
C ASP A 233 15.70 -22.45 2.73
N VAL A 234 14.87 -21.92 1.83
CA VAL A 234 14.13 -22.66 0.80
C VAL A 234 15.10 -23.53 0.01
N GLN A 235 16.36 -23.13 -0.12
CA GLN A 235 17.40 -23.93 -0.74
C GLN A 235 17.74 -25.15 0.11
N SER A 236 17.86 -25.04 1.44
CA SER A 236 18.02 -26.19 2.34
C SER A 236 16.78 -27.08 2.38
N THR A 237 15.57 -26.51 2.40
CA THR A 237 14.31 -27.28 2.42
C THR A 237 14.10 -28.00 1.10
N TRP A 238 14.38 -27.33 -0.03
CA TRP A 238 14.40 -27.93 -1.36
C TRP A 238 15.46 -29.04 -1.44
N ARG A 239 16.70 -28.78 -1.00
CA ARG A 239 17.75 -29.80 -0.93
C ARG A 239 17.34 -30.99 -0.08
N ARG A 240 16.69 -30.79 1.07
CA ARG A 240 16.19 -31.85 1.96
C ARG A 240 15.04 -32.64 1.34
N ILE A 241 14.10 -31.98 0.66
CA ILE A 241 13.02 -32.66 -0.04
C ILE A 241 13.59 -33.45 -1.22
N VAL A 242 14.46 -32.85 -2.02
CA VAL A 242 15.13 -33.52 -3.15
C VAL A 242 15.98 -34.69 -2.67
N SER A 243 16.81 -34.52 -1.63
CA SER A 243 17.67 -35.59 -1.11
C SER A 243 16.88 -36.71 -0.44
N SER A 244 15.79 -36.39 0.27
CA SER A 244 14.91 -37.41 0.86
C SER A 244 14.07 -38.16 -0.17
N THR A 245 13.68 -37.51 -1.26
CA THR A 245 12.84 -38.13 -2.30
C THR A 245 13.66 -38.92 -3.32
N LEU A 246 14.90 -38.49 -3.62
CA LEU A 246 15.77 -39.13 -4.62
C LEU A 246 16.81 -40.10 -4.03
N GLY A 247 16.99 -40.10 -2.71
CA GLY A 247 17.82 -41.03 -1.96
C GLY A 247 19.33 -40.74 -2.05
N GLY A 248 19.88 -40.17 -0.98
CA GLY A 248 21.33 -39.98 -0.76
C GLY A 248 21.89 -38.68 -1.34
N ASP A 249 23.18 -38.42 -1.06
CA ASP A 249 24.02 -37.23 -1.41
C ASP A 249 24.11 -36.88 -2.93
N VAL A 250 23.14 -37.30 -3.73
CA VAL A 250 23.05 -37.20 -5.20
C VAL A 250 22.49 -35.84 -5.64
N LEU A 251 23.10 -34.76 -5.17
CA LEU A 251 22.99 -33.46 -5.83
C LEU A 251 24.19 -33.18 -6.73
N ASP A 252 25.00 -34.20 -7.01
CA ASP A 252 26.00 -34.10 -8.06
C ASP A 252 25.32 -34.17 -9.44
N VAL A 253 25.60 -33.17 -10.28
CA VAL A 253 24.95 -32.99 -11.59
C VAL A 253 25.20 -34.23 -12.47
N GLN A 254 26.34 -34.88 -12.31
CA GLN A 254 26.67 -36.17 -12.94
C GLN A 254 25.68 -37.28 -12.59
N GLY A 255 25.27 -37.39 -11.33
CA GLY A 255 24.36 -38.43 -10.86
C GLY A 255 22.96 -38.25 -11.45
N LEU A 256 22.50 -37.00 -11.53
CA LEU A 256 21.24 -36.64 -12.16
C LEU A 256 21.28 -36.89 -13.69
N ALA A 257 22.38 -36.51 -14.34
CA ALA A 257 22.59 -36.75 -15.76
C ALA A 257 22.60 -38.25 -16.10
N THR A 258 23.28 -39.07 -15.29
CA THR A 258 23.36 -40.53 -15.48
C THR A 258 22.00 -41.19 -15.33
N ARG A 259 21.20 -40.79 -14.33
CA ARG A 259 19.83 -41.31 -14.15
C ARG A 259 18.87 -40.88 -15.24
N LEU A 260 19.09 -39.70 -15.82
CA LEU A 260 18.33 -39.19 -16.96
C LEU A 260 18.81 -39.75 -18.31
N GLY A 261 19.87 -40.58 -18.33
CA GLY A 261 20.46 -41.12 -19.54
C GLY A 261 21.15 -40.06 -20.41
N ILE A 262 21.52 -38.93 -19.83
CA ILE A 262 22.18 -37.83 -20.53
C ILE A 262 23.67 -38.17 -20.66
N PRO A 263 24.24 -38.22 -21.88
CA PRO A 263 25.65 -38.53 -22.08
C PRO A 263 26.53 -37.48 -21.38
N ALA A 264 27.64 -37.92 -20.80
CA ALA A 264 28.51 -37.09 -19.95
C ALA A 264 28.97 -35.78 -20.63
N GLY A 265 29.08 -35.75 -21.97
CA GLY A 265 29.42 -34.56 -22.73
C GLY A 265 28.38 -33.43 -22.68
N ARG A 266 27.12 -33.70 -22.29
CA ARG A 266 26.03 -32.70 -22.15
C ARG A 266 25.73 -32.32 -20.70
N ALA A 267 26.45 -32.86 -19.71
CA ALA A 267 26.22 -32.56 -18.30
C ALA A 267 26.42 -31.07 -17.97
N ALA A 268 27.40 -30.41 -18.59
CA ALA A 268 27.65 -28.98 -18.43
C ALA A 268 26.50 -28.10 -18.95
N GLU A 269 25.79 -28.55 -20.00
CA GLU A 269 24.63 -27.84 -20.54
C GLU A 269 23.41 -27.96 -19.62
N LEU A 270 23.23 -29.14 -19.02
CA LEU A 270 22.22 -29.37 -17.99
C LEU A 270 22.46 -28.48 -16.76
N GLU A 271 23.69 -28.34 -16.30
CA GLU A 271 24.05 -27.44 -15.19
C GLU A 271 23.72 -25.98 -15.49
N LYS A 272 24.02 -25.53 -16.72
CA LYS A 272 23.68 -24.19 -17.19
C LYS A 272 22.16 -23.97 -17.22
N LEU A 273 21.38 -24.97 -17.67
CA LEU A 273 19.92 -24.91 -17.64
C LEU A 273 19.36 -24.95 -16.21
N LEU A 274 19.89 -25.81 -15.34
CA LEU A 274 19.45 -25.92 -13.95
C LEU A 274 19.74 -24.65 -13.16
N SER A 275 20.90 -24.02 -13.36
CA SER A 275 21.23 -22.73 -12.74
C SER A 275 20.41 -21.58 -13.31
N THR A 276 20.05 -21.62 -14.60
CA THR A 276 19.11 -20.66 -15.19
C THR A 276 17.71 -20.84 -14.61
N TYR A 277 17.25 -22.09 -14.47
CA TYR A 277 15.96 -22.41 -13.87
C TYR A 277 15.94 -22.10 -12.38
N SER A 278 17.02 -22.37 -11.64
CA SER A 278 17.11 -22.02 -10.21
C SER A 278 17.10 -20.51 -10.04
N ARG A 279 17.78 -19.74 -10.90
CA ARG A 279 17.68 -18.27 -10.90
C ARG A 279 16.29 -17.79 -11.26
N GLN A 280 15.59 -18.44 -12.17
CA GLN A 280 14.21 -18.10 -12.52
C GLN A 280 13.24 -18.45 -11.40
N VAL A 281 13.40 -19.61 -10.76
CA VAL A 281 12.60 -20.03 -9.60
C VAL A 281 12.93 -19.18 -8.38
N ASP A 282 14.18 -18.81 -8.14
CA ASP A 282 14.54 -17.81 -7.13
C ASP A 282 13.93 -16.46 -7.49
N ALA A 283 13.99 -16.03 -8.75
CA ALA A 283 13.35 -14.79 -9.21
C ALA A 283 11.82 -14.86 -9.20
N LEU A 284 11.22 -16.06 -9.13
CA LEU A 284 9.77 -16.30 -9.13
C LEU A 284 9.25 -16.61 -7.71
N ILE A 285 10.07 -17.16 -6.83
CA ILE A 285 9.78 -17.25 -5.39
C ILE A 285 10.02 -15.89 -4.76
N ARG A 286 11.07 -15.19 -5.19
CA ARG A 286 11.30 -13.78 -4.86
C ARG A 286 10.50 -12.82 -5.76
N GLY A 287 9.82 -13.29 -6.82
CA GLY A 287 9.18 -12.40 -7.81
C GLY A 287 8.06 -12.98 -8.69
N SER A 288 7.25 -13.96 -8.26
CA SER A 288 5.93 -14.32 -8.85
C SER A 288 4.86 -13.31 -8.46
N SER A 289 5.22 -12.04 -8.56
CA SER A 289 4.32 -10.90 -8.82
C SER A 289 4.69 -10.27 -10.18
N ALA A 290 5.58 -10.90 -10.95
CA ALA A 290 6.12 -10.41 -12.22
C ALA A 290 5.27 -10.83 -13.43
N SER A 291 4.00 -10.44 -13.41
CA SER A 291 3.29 -10.15 -14.66
C SER A 291 2.50 -8.85 -14.52
N SER A 292 3.22 -7.80 -14.10
CA SER A 292 3.10 -6.39 -14.59
C SER A 292 3.71 -5.33 -13.65
N SER A 293 4.34 -5.69 -12.52
CA SER A 293 4.97 -4.74 -11.58
C SER A 293 6.49 -4.93 -11.44
N VAL A 294 7.20 -5.05 -12.57
CA VAL A 294 8.66 -5.32 -12.64
C VAL A 294 9.55 -4.12 -12.27
N LEU A 295 9.02 -2.91 -12.07
CA LEU A 295 9.88 -1.76 -11.80
C LEU A 295 10.21 -1.48 -10.32
N LEU A 296 9.49 -2.02 -9.32
CA LEU A 296 9.79 -1.76 -7.89
C LEU A 296 9.40 -2.89 -6.92
N GLY A 297 9.73 -4.16 -7.19
CA GLY A 297 9.87 -5.24 -6.18
C GLY A 297 8.93 -5.28 -4.95
N LEU A 298 7.61 -5.11 -5.11
CA LEU A 298 6.63 -5.03 -4.01
C LEU A 298 5.63 -6.21 -4.03
N GLY A 299 6.15 -7.44 -3.98
CA GLY A 299 5.33 -8.63 -3.75
C GLY A 299 4.82 -8.66 -2.31
N SER A 300 3.50 -8.54 -2.13
CA SER A 300 2.81 -8.08 -0.91
C SER A 300 3.14 -6.62 -0.60
N LEU A 301 2.11 -5.78 -0.48
CA LEU A 301 2.26 -4.49 0.17
C LEU A 301 2.73 -4.78 1.60
N GLY A 302 4.04 -4.79 1.81
CA GLY A 302 4.61 -4.76 3.16
C GLY A 302 4.04 -3.57 3.91
N TRP A 303 4.31 -3.44 5.22
CA TRP A 303 3.82 -2.30 6.01
C TRP A 303 4.07 -0.92 5.35
N ILE A 304 5.18 -0.79 4.62
CA ILE A 304 5.50 0.39 3.81
C ILE A 304 4.51 0.59 2.66
N GLY A 305 4.23 -0.47 1.89
CA GLY A 305 3.26 -0.45 0.81
C GLY A 305 1.86 -0.15 1.31
N ALA A 306 1.45 -0.74 2.44
CA ALA A 306 0.15 -0.48 3.08
C ALA A 306 0.01 0.98 3.52
N GLY A 307 1.07 1.55 4.11
CA GLY A 307 1.11 2.97 4.49
C GLY A 307 1.07 3.89 3.27
N LEU A 308 1.85 3.60 2.22
CA LEU A 308 1.86 4.36 0.97
C LEU A 308 0.52 4.27 0.23
N GLY A 309 -0.11 3.09 0.19
CA GLY A 309 -1.41 2.87 -0.45
C GLY A 309 -2.52 3.62 0.27
N SER A 310 -2.49 3.63 1.60
CA SER A 310 -3.39 4.43 2.42
C SER A 310 -3.17 5.92 2.19
N ALA A 311 -1.92 6.38 2.19
CA ALA A 311 -1.59 7.79 1.93
C ALA A 311 -2.03 8.24 0.53
N ALA A 312 -1.77 7.44 -0.50
CA ALA A 312 -2.20 7.72 -1.87
C ALA A 312 -3.74 7.82 -1.98
N THR A 313 -4.46 6.91 -1.33
CA THR A 313 -5.93 6.92 -1.29
C THR A 313 -6.48 8.18 -0.60
N TYR A 314 -5.87 8.61 0.51
CA TYR A 314 -6.26 9.85 1.18
C TYR A 314 -5.92 11.10 0.35
N VAL A 315 -4.76 11.11 -0.32
CA VAL A 315 -4.39 12.20 -1.24
C VAL A 315 -5.38 12.29 -2.40
N LEU A 316 -5.81 11.16 -2.96
CA LEU A 316 -6.83 11.10 -3.99
C LEU A 316 -8.15 11.71 -3.49
N VAL A 317 -8.63 11.25 -2.33
CA VAL A 317 -9.91 11.69 -1.75
C VAL A 317 -9.88 13.17 -1.39
N PHE A 318 -8.81 13.67 -0.75
CA PHE A 318 -8.67 15.09 -0.47
C PHE A 318 -8.50 15.95 -1.73
N GLY A 319 -7.83 15.43 -2.76
CA GLY A 319 -7.74 16.07 -4.07
C GLY A 319 -9.13 16.24 -4.71
N LEU A 320 -9.95 15.19 -4.67
CA LEU A 320 -11.34 15.22 -5.15
C LEU A 320 -12.20 16.20 -4.33
N MET A 321 -12.09 16.21 -3.01
CA MET A 321 -12.78 17.19 -2.16
C MET A 321 -12.35 18.63 -2.46
N GLY A 322 -11.07 18.85 -2.73
CA GLY A 322 -10.53 20.14 -3.14
C GLY A 322 -11.11 20.64 -4.46
N LEU A 323 -11.40 19.73 -5.41
CA LEU A 323 -12.08 20.07 -6.67
C LEU A 323 -13.53 20.50 -6.43
N ILE A 324 -14.26 19.85 -5.53
CA ILE A 324 -15.62 20.26 -5.13
C ILE A 324 -15.61 21.68 -4.54
N GLY A 325 -14.61 21.99 -3.71
CA GLY A 325 -14.44 23.33 -3.12
C GLY A 325 -14.26 24.46 -4.13
N LEU A 326 -13.84 24.17 -5.37
CA LEU A 326 -13.71 25.20 -6.42
C LEU A 326 -15.06 25.71 -6.94
N ALA A 327 -16.13 24.93 -6.75
CA ALA A 327 -17.49 25.36 -7.06
C ALA A 327 -18.07 26.30 -5.97
N ALA A 328 -17.44 26.39 -4.80
CA ALA A 328 -17.93 27.23 -3.72
C ALA A 328 -17.71 28.73 -4.06
N PRO A 329 -18.74 29.59 -3.92
CA PRO A 329 -18.64 31.01 -4.21
C PRO A 329 -17.62 31.68 -3.28
N SER A 330 -16.74 32.49 -3.87
CA SER A 330 -15.70 33.17 -3.10
C SER A 330 -16.32 34.23 -2.16
N PRO A 331 -16.03 34.20 -0.85
CA PRO A 331 -16.60 35.15 0.13
C PRO A 331 -16.22 36.61 -0.15
N ALA A 332 -15.14 36.84 -0.92
CA ALA A 332 -14.71 38.17 -1.33
C ALA A 332 -15.74 38.89 -2.22
N SER A 333 -16.52 38.14 -3.01
CA SER A 333 -17.59 38.71 -3.84
C SER A 333 -18.73 39.26 -2.99
N THR A 334 -19.09 38.54 -1.92
CA THR A 334 -20.15 38.92 -0.98
C THR A 334 -19.79 40.16 -0.17
N GLN A 335 -18.53 40.29 0.27
CA GLN A 335 -18.10 41.46 1.03
C GLN A 335 -18.13 42.75 0.19
N ARG A 336 -17.76 42.68 -1.10
CA ARG A 336 -17.87 43.82 -2.03
C ARG A 336 -19.32 44.24 -2.28
N GLN A 337 -20.26 43.30 -2.32
CA GLN A 337 -21.68 43.65 -2.45
C GLN A 337 -22.22 44.34 -1.20
N ARG A 338 -21.77 43.95 0.00
CA ARG A 338 -22.17 44.60 1.25
C ARG A 338 -21.69 46.04 1.33
N THR A 339 -20.43 46.31 0.98
CA THR A 339 -19.92 47.69 0.98
C THR A 339 -20.59 48.58 -0.07
N ARG A 340 -20.95 48.03 -1.24
CA ARG A 340 -21.72 48.77 -2.25
C ARG A 340 -23.14 49.11 -1.82
N LYS A 341 -23.77 48.34 -0.91
CA LYS A 341 -25.11 48.63 -0.39
C LYS A 341 -25.12 49.63 0.78
N GLN A 342 -23.94 49.94 1.33
CA GLN A 342 -23.78 50.91 2.43
C GLN A 342 -23.40 52.31 1.93
N GLN A 343 -23.18 52.47 0.63
CA GLN A 343 -23.00 53.75 -0.05
C GLN A 343 -24.30 54.13 -0.76
#